data_AF-A0AAU1DBS4-F1
#
_entry.id   AF-A0AAU1DBS4-F1
#
_cell.length_a   1.000
_cell.length_b   1.000
_cell.length_c   1.000
_cell.angle_alpha   90.00
_cell.angle_beta   90.00
_cell.angle_gamma   90.00
#
_symmetry.space_group_name_H-M   'P 1'
#
loop_
_entity.id
_entity.type
_entity.pdbx_description
1 polymer ?
#
loop_
_entity_poly.entity_id
_entity_poly.type
_entity_poly.pdbx_seq_one_letter_code
_entity_poly.pdbx_strand_id
1 'polypeptide(L)'
;MGHYSYLVAGDCQFLYTRDHYDEELAALFIETDRKFIGADGSEVIAGDECPESEYALGYYTTARALRQRLNVQGFTSRRAVASLGEGIDKWRKHYESEEQSQRRERRAQDKSMWETVVRPPREPDELLAAIGEAIRPHRPYEAFATVQEYLQYENQSTETVSDIEELRWFVEERNLIRLIIDQAPDDTRVGLNLGELTGCCVHLDTTQPIAGPTRERQLAALPDDAPLIVLTEGSTDSRLLTEAMHITHPHLAGFVRFIDYTGTKARGSAGMLATMVNAFIAAGVANRFVAIADNDAGGHEALAN
;
A
#
# COMPACT_ATOMS: atom_id res chain seq x y z
N MET A 1 7.22 4.95 26.67
CA MET A 1 6.32 4.49 25.60
C MET A 1 6.87 5.02 24.29
N GLY A 2 6.93 4.21 23.24
CA GLY A 2 7.24 4.68 21.89
C GLY A 2 5.99 5.29 21.26
N HIS A 3 6.19 6.15 20.26
CA HIS A 3 5.09 6.66 19.42
C HIS A 3 5.05 5.85 18.14
N TYR A 4 3.86 5.56 17.61
CA TYR A 4 3.71 4.71 16.44
C TYR A 4 2.92 5.37 15.32
N SER A 5 3.35 5.10 14.09
CA SER A 5 2.48 5.18 12.92
C SER A 5 2.09 3.77 12.49
N TYR A 6 0.97 3.66 11.77
CA TYR A 6 0.44 2.38 11.32
C TYR A 6 -0.50 2.56 10.13
N LEU A 7 -0.66 1.48 9.37
CA LEU A 7 -1.72 1.32 8.39
C LEU A 7 -3.04 1.04 9.12
N VAL A 8 -4.06 1.82 8.82
CA VAL A 8 -5.45 1.56 9.22
C VAL A 8 -6.19 0.96 8.04
N ALA A 9 -6.89 -0.15 8.24
CA ALA A 9 -7.83 -0.72 7.27
C ALA A 9 -9.10 -1.16 8.00
N GLY A 10 -10.19 -0.44 7.79
CA GLY A 10 -11.41 -0.62 8.59
C GLY A 10 -11.15 -0.27 10.06
N ASP A 11 -11.51 -1.18 10.96
CA ASP A 11 -11.30 -1.02 12.41
C ASP A 11 -9.96 -1.59 12.90
N CYS A 12 -9.14 -2.12 11.98
CA CYS A 12 -7.88 -2.77 12.32
C CYS A 12 -6.66 -1.91 11.97
N GLN A 13 -5.58 -2.15 12.71
CA GLN A 13 -4.30 -1.47 12.60
C GLN A 13 -3.19 -2.48 12.32
N PHE A 14 -2.35 -2.19 11.34
CA PHE A 14 -1.26 -3.05 10.85
C PHE A 14 0.02 -2.23 10.61
N LEU A 15 1.15 -2.92 10.46
CA LEU A 15 2.42 -2.33 10.02
C LEU A 15 2.91 -1.22 10.94
N TYR A 16 2.99 -1.54 12.23
CA TYR A 16 3.41 -0.58 13.25
C TYR A 16 4.85 -0.15 13.00
N THR A 17 5.06 1.16 12.95
CA THR A 17 6.36 1.77 12.75
C THR A 17 6.64 2.75 13.88
N ARG A 18 7.74 2.52 14.60
CA ARG A 18 8.04 3.20 15.85
C ARG A 18 8.87 4.46 15.62
N ASP A 19 8.44 5.55 16.23
CA ASP A 19 9.08 6.87 16.30
C ASP A 19 9.31 7.55 14.92
N HIS A 20 8.83 6.93 13.82
CA HIS A 20 8.80 7.46 12.47
C HIS A 20 7.62 6.87 11.67
N TYR A 21 7.48 7.27 10.40
CA TYR A 21 6.53 6.66 9.47
C TYR A 21 7.22 5.83 8.39
N ASP A 22 6.44 4.94 7.80
CA ASP A 22 6.88 4.11 6.70
C ASP A 22 6.80 4.91 5.38
N GLU A 23 7.93 5.06 4.69
CA GLU A 23 8.02 5.85 3.47
C GLU A 23 7.33 5.18 2.27
N GLU A 24 7.39 3.84 2.22
CA GLU A 24 6.73 3.04 1.18
C GLU A 24 5.22 3.18 1.25
N LEU A 25 4.67 3.11 2.46
CA LEU A 25 3.27 3.34 2.73
C LEU A 25 2.88 4.81 2.47
N ALA A 26 3.67 5.78 2.94
CA ALA A 26 3.38 7.20 2.76
C ALA A 26 3.31 7.60 1.27
N ALA A 27 4.17 7.03 0.43
CA ALA A 27 4.21 7.31 -1.01
C ALA A 27 3.00 6.76 -1.79
N LEU A 28 2.19 5.88 -1.19
CA LEU A 28 0.93 5.42 -1.78
C LEU A 28 -0.20 6.45 -1.65
N PHE A 29 0.00 7.52 -0.88
CA PHE A 29 -0.98 8.59 -0.71
C PHE A 29 -0.66 9.81 -1.57
N ILE A 30 -1.65 10.68 -1.73
CA ILE A 30 -1.46 12.02 -2.30
C ILE A 30 -1.83 13.08 -1.26
N GLU A 31 -1.35 14.31 -1.43
CA GLU A 31 -1.59 15.38 -0.45
C GLU A 31 -3.08 15.70 -0.26
N THR A 32 -3.94 15.44 -1.24
CA THR A 32 -5.40 15.59 -1.07
C THR A 32 -6.03 14.50 -0.22
N ASP A 33 -5.33 13.40 0.06
CA ASP A 33 -5.76 12.37 1.03
C ASP A 33 -5.46 12.79 2.48
N ARG A 34 -4.71 13.88 2.68
CA ARG A 34 -4.33 14.36 4.01
C ARG A 34 -5.56 14.84 4.77
N LYS A 35 -5.73 14.34 6.00
CA LYS A 35 -6.85 14.68 6.88
C LYS A 35 -6.38 14.87 8.31
N PHE A 36 -7.13 15.69 9.04
CA PHE A 36 -7.07 15.75 10.50
C PHE A 36 -8.24 14.96 11.06
N ILE A 37 -7.96 14.07 12.00
CA ILE A 37 -8.94 13.13 12.56
C ILE A 37 -9.06 13.40 14.06
N GLY A 38 -10.26 13.71 14.53
CA GLY A 38 -10.55 13.89 15.96
C GLY A 38 -10.40 12.58 16.75
N ALA A 39 -10.39 12.67 18.07
CA ALA A 39 -10.29 11.51 18.96
C ALA A 39 -11.43 10.48 18.77
N ASP A 40 -12.57 10.90 18.23
CA ASP A 40 -13.72 10.06 17.89
C ASP A 40 -13.65 9.46 16.48
N GLY A 41 -12.54 9.68 15.75
CA GLY A 41 -12.34 9.18 14.39
C GLY A 41 -13.01 10.01 13.28
N SER A 42 -13.66 11.13 13.64
CA SER A 42 -14.29 12.07 12.71
C SER A 42 -13.27 12.97 12.03
N GLU A 43 -13.57 13.41 10.80
CA GLU A 43 -12.72 14.35 10.08
C GLU A 43 -12.94 15.78 10.62
N VAL A 44 -11.85 16.45 10.98
CA VAL A 44 -11.85 17.79 11.55
C VAL A 44 -11.23 18.76 10.56
N ILE A 45 -11.82 19.96 10.44
CA ILE A 45 -11.24 21.04 9.65
C ILE A 45 -10.23 21.76 10.53
N ALA A 46 -8.97 21.84 10.08
CA ALA A 46 -7.96 22.66 10.76
C ALA A 46 -8.38 24.14 10.72
N GLY A 47 -8.63 24.72 11.89
CA GLY A 47 -9.10 26.10 12.07
C GLY A 47 -9.41 26.44 13.53
N ASP A 48 -9.42 27.74 13.85
CA ASP A 48 -9.33 28.42 15.16
C ASP A 48 -10.16 27.91 16.36
N GLU A 49 -11.09 26.96 16.17
CA GLU A 49 -11.95 26.44 17.24
C GLU A 49 -11.48 25.11 17.84
N CYS A 50 -10.53 24.40 17.21
CA CYS A 50 -10.03 23.12 17.71
C CYS A 50 -8.52 23.21 18.00
N PRO A 51 -8.09 23.07 19.28
CA PRO A 51 -6.68 23.08 19.63
C PRO A 51 -5.91 21.99 18.87
N GLU A 52 -4.67 22.28 18.45
CA GLU A 52 -3.78 21.29 17.78
C GLU A 52 -3.60 19.98 18.58
N SER A 53 -3.93 19.98 19.88
CA SER A 53 -3.90 18.82 20.76
C SER A 53 -5.09 17.86 20.65
N GLU A 54 -6.15 18.20 19.89
CA GLU A 54 -7.41 17.43 19.84
C GLU A 54 -7.60 16.60 18.56
N TYR A 55 -6.67 16.69 17.60
CA TYR A 55 -6.74 15.94 16.35
C TYR A 55 -5.40 15.29 15.98
N ALA A 56 -5.50 14.12 15.34
CA ALA A 56 -4.41 13.34 14.78
C ALA A 56 -4.29 13.59 13.28
N LEU A 57 -3.06 13.79 12.79
CA LEU A 57 -2.79 13.85 11.35
C LEU A 57 -2.77 12.45 10.73
N GLY A 58 -3.24 12.31 9.50
CA GLY A 58 -3.01 11.12 8.68
C GLY A 58 -3.36 11.32 7.21
N TYR A 59 -3.17 10.27 6.42
CA TYR A 59 -3.58 10.21 5.02
C TYR A 59 -4.61 9.10 4.85
N TYR A 60 -5.79 9.39 4.31
CA TYR A 60 -6.88 8.43 4.20
C TYR A 60 -7.54 8.45 2.82
N THR A 61 -7.74 7.28 2.26
CA THR A 61 -8.46 7.05 1.01
C THR A 61 -9.32 5.79 1.12
N THR A 62 -9.84 5.30 0.00
CA THR A 62 -10.60 4.04 -0.05
C THR A 62 -9.71 2.87 -0.44
N ALA A 63 -10.07 1.66 0.00
CA ALA A 63 -9.40 0.43 -0.41
C ALA A 63 -9.36 0.28 -1.94
N ARG A 64 -10.41 0.69 -2.66
CA ARG A 64 -10.44 0.73 -4.13
C ARG A 64 -9.34 1.63 -4.70
N ALA A 65 -9.25 2.87 -4.22
CA ALA A 65 -8.27 3.83 -4.72
C ALA A 65 -6.84 3.34 -4.49
N LEU A 66 -6.56 2.82 -3.28
CA LEU A 66 -5.23 2.32 -2.94
C LEU A 66 -4.85 1.07 -3.75
N ARG A 67 -5.80 0.15 -3.99
CA ARG A 67 -5.61 -0.98 -4.92
C ARG A 67 -5.30 -0.53 -6.33
N GLN A 68 -5.94 0.52 -6.83
CA GLN A 68 -5.66 1.05 -8.17
C GLN A 68 -4.26 1.67 -8.25
N ARG A 69 -3.83 2.40 -7.21
CA ARG A 69 -2.46 2.95 -7.11
C ARG A 69 -1.39 1.86 -7.10
N LEU A 70 -1.57 0.83 -6.28
CA LEU A 70 -0.69 -0.33 -6.27
C LEU A 70 -0.68 -1.06 -7.61
N ASN A 71 -1.83 -1.18 -8.27
CA ASN A 71 -1.93 -1.83 -9.57
C ASN A 71 -1.15 -1.08 -10.66
N VAL A 72 -1.25 0.26 -10.70
CA VAL A 72 -0.43 1.08 -11.63
C VAL A 72 1.05 1.12 -11.26
N GLN A 73 1.42 0.69 -10.05
CA GLN A 73 2.79 0.42 -9.61
C GLN A 73 3.25 -1.03 -9.89
N GLY A 74 2.37 -1.91 -10.38
CA GLY A 74 2.69 -3.30 -10.70
C GLY A 74 2.55 -4.26 -9.51
N PHE A 75 2.00 -3.78 -8.40
CA PHE A 75 1.62 -4.57 -7.23
C PHE A 75 0.18 -5.04 -7.40
N THR A 76 0.02 -6.06 -8.23
CA THR A 76 -1.26 -6.71 -8.53
C THR A 76 -1.62 -7.75 -7.48
N SER A 77 -2.92 -8.08 -7.35
CA SER A 77 -3.37 -9.15 -6.44
C SER A 77 -2.66 -10.48 -6.70
N ARG A 78 -2.52 -10.85 -7.98
CA ARG A 78 -1.82 -12.07 -8.38
C ARG A 78 -0.35 -12.08 -7.93
N ARG A 79 0.35 -10.96 -8.09
CA ARG A 79 1.74 -10.83 -7.64
C ARG A 79 1.83 -10.97 -6.12
N ALA A 80 0.97 -10.25 -5.40
CA ALA A 80 0.95 -10.26 -3.95
C ALA A 80 0.68 -11.67 -3.39
N VAL A 81 -0.29 -12.41 -3.95
CA VAL A 81 -0.59 -13.80 -3.55
C VAL A 81 0.58 -14.75 -3.87
N ALA A 82 1.27 -14.58 -5.00
CA ALA A 82 2.47 -15.35 -5.30
C ALA A 82 3.59 -15.06 -4.27
N SER A 83 3.81 -13.78 -3.95
CA SER A 83 4.77 -13.37 -2.92
C SER A 83 4.38 -13.86 -1.52
N LEU A 84 3.09 -13.96 -1.20
CA LEU A 84 2.60 -14.54 0.05
C LEU A 84 3.02 -16.00 0.19
N GLY A 85 2.82 -16.82 -0.85
CA GLY A 85 3.22 -18.23 -0.84
C GLY A 85 4.72 -18.39 -0.58
N GLU A 86 5.55 -17.63 -1.29
CA GLU A 86 7.00 -17.62 -1.07
C GLU A 86 7.38 -17.11 0.33
N GLY A 87 6.67 -16.11 0.83
CA GLY A 87 6.86 -15.53 2.16
C GLY A 87 6.55 -16.52 3.28
N ILE A 88 5.43 -17.23 3.18
CA ILE A 88 5.04 -18.28 4.12
C ILE A 88 6.05 -19.43 4.12
N ASP A 89 6.54 -19.85 2.96
CA ASP A 89 7.58 -20.89 2.87
C ASP A 89 8.89 -20.47 3.56
N LYS A 90 9.30 -19.20 3.40
CA LYS A 90 10.47 -18.64 4.08
C LYS A 90 10.25 -18.54 5.58
N TRP A 91 9.10 -18.02 6.01
CA TRP A 91 8.73 -17.91 7.41
C TRP A 91 8.71 -19.29 8.08
N ARG A 92 8.10 -20.30 7.44
CA ARG A 92 8.05 -21.68 7.94
C ARG A 92 9.45 -22.27 8.15
N LYS A 93 10.36 -22.09 7.19
CA LYS A 93 11.76 -22.53 7.32
C LYS A 93 12.48 -21.82 8.46
N HIS A 94 12.26 -20.51 8.60
CA HIS A 94 12.84 -19.73 9.69
C HIS A 94 12.31 -20.24 11.04
N TYR A 95 10.98 -20.39 11.16
CA TYR A 95 10.32 -20.94 12.32
C TYR A 95 10.85 -22.32 12.73
N GLU A 96 10.95 -23.27 11.79
CA GLU A 96 11.49 -24.61 12.07
C GLU A 96 12.95 -24.56 12.55
N SER A 97 13.76 -23.64 12.01
CA SER A 97 15.16 -23.47 12.41
C SER A 97 15.30 -22.87 13.82
N GLU A 98 14.48 -21.86 14.13
CA GLU A 98 14.41 -21.22 15.45
C GLU A 98 13.85 -22.19 16.49
N GLU A 99 12.77 -22.91 16.16
CA GLU A 99 12.16 -23.89 17.06
C GLU A 99 13.15 -25.02 17.41
N GLN A 100 13.92 -25.50 16.43
CA GLN A 100 14.98 -26.49 16.68
C GLN A 100 16.08 -25.94 17.58
N SER A 101 16.50 -24.69 17.38
CA SER A 101 17.54 -24.03 18.18
C SER A 101 17.06 -23.79 19.62
N GLN A 102 15.87 -23.23 19.78
CA GLN A 102 15.24 -23.04 21.09
C GLN A 102 14.94 -24.39 21.77
N ARG A 103 14.55 -25.45 21.06
CA ARG A 103 14.39 -26.81 21.65
C ARG A 103 15.73 -27.34 22.18
N ARG A 104 16.85 -27.04 21.53
CA ARG A 104 18.20 -27.41 22.02
C ARG A 104 18.57 -26.60 23.27
N GLU A 105 18.31 -25.30 23.27
CA GLU A 105 18.57 -24.43 24.43
C GLU A 105 17.67 -24.75 25.62
N ARG A 106 16.38 -25.02 25.38
CA ARG A 106 15.42 -25.46 26.41
C ARG A 106 15.85 -26.75 27.10
N ARG A 107 16.33 -27.75 26.32
CA ARG A 107 16.93 -28.97 26.87
C ARG A 107 18.18 -28.70 27.70
N ALA A 108 18.90 -27.61 27.41
CA ALA A 108 20.11 -27.23 28.12
C ALA A 108 19.84 -26.39 29.38
N GLN A 109 18.70 -25.69 29.49
CA GLN A 109 18.50 -24.65 30.51
C GLN A 109 17.29 -24.81 31.44
N ASP A 110 16.42 -25.81 31.28
CA ASP A 110 15.30 -26.13 32.19
C ASP A 110 14.50 -24.89 32.69
N LYS A 111 14.14 -23.98 31.77
CA LYS A 111 13.43 -22.72 32.06
C LYS A 111 12.02 -22.70 31.47
N SER A 112 11.06 -22.15 32.21
CA SER A 112 9.69 -21.89 31.74
C SER A 112 9.47 -20.47 31.20
N MET A 113 9.32 -20.41 29.87
CA MET A 113 8.26 -19.76 29.07
C MET A 113 7.61 -18.45 29.58
N TRP A 114 8.10 -17.31 29.09
CA TRP A 114 7.33 -16.06 28.85
C TRP A 114 7.88 -15.26 27.66
N GLU A 115 8.31 -15.94 26.61
CA GLU A 115 8.64 -15.30 25.32
C GLU A 115 7.43 -15.37 24.41
N THR A 116 7.20 -14.29 23.66
CA THR A 116 6.23 -14.20 22.55
C THR A 116 6.24 -15.54 21.81
N VAL A 117 5.13 -16.27 21.88
CA VAL A 117 5.06 -17.60 21.28
C VAL A 117 5.11 -17.39 19.77
N VAL A 118 6.33 -17.48 19.21
CA VAL A 118 6.49 -17.57 17.77
C VAL A 118 5.68 -18.80 17.35
N ARG A 119 4.71 -18.56 16.49
CA ARG A 119 3.75 -19.54 16.02
C ARG A 119 4.07 -19.88 14.57
N PRO A 120 3.77 -21.11 14.12
CA PRO A 120 3.92 -21.43 12.71
C PRO A 120 3.00 -20.54 11.86
N PRO A 121 3.39 -20.21 10.62
CA PRO A 121 2.51 -19.51 9.70
C PRO A 121 1.20 -20.26 9.50
N ARG A 122 0.08 -19.52 9.45
CA ARG A 122 -1.18 -20.01 8.90
C ARG A 122 -1.00 -20.34 7.40
N GLU A 123 -1.86 -21.21 6.88
CA GLU A 123 -1.90 -21.43 5.43
C GLU A 123 -2.39 -20.15 4.71
N PRO A 124 -1.97 -19.91 3.46
CA PRO A 124 -2.25 -18.65 2.76
C PRO A 124 -3.74 -18.25 2.78
N ASP A 125 -4.64 -19.17 2.45
CA ASP A 125 -6.08 -18.90 2.39
C ASP A 125 -6.67 -18.59 3.78
N GLU A 126 -6.18 -19.26 4.82
CA GLU A 126 -6.60 -19.02 6.20
C GLU A 126 -6.14 -17.65 6.70
N LEU A 127 -4.90 -17.26 6.36
CA LEU A 127 -4.38 -15.94 6.69
C LEU A 127 -5.16 -14.83 6.00
N LEU A 128 -5.43 -14.96 4.69
CA LEU A 128 -6.24 -14.00 3.94
C LEU A 128 -7.66 -13.87 4.52
N ALA A 129 -8.30 -14.99 4.85
CA ALA A 129 -9.61 -14.97 5.49
C ALA A 129 -9.59 -14.27 6.85
N ALA A 130 -8.54 -14.51 7.65
CA ALA A 130 -8.39 -13.87 8.96
C ALA A 130 -8.13 -12.36 8.87
N ILE A 131 -7.33 -11.92 7.88
CA ILE A 131 -7.15 -10.50 7.58
C ILE A 131 -8.48 -9.84 7.22
N GLY A 132 -9.26 -10.49 6.34
CA GLY A 132 -10.59 -9.99 5.96
C GLY A 132 -11.56 -9.90 7.13
N GLU A 133 -11.53 -10.86 8.05
CA GLU A 133 -12.34 -10.81 9.26
C GLU A 133 -11.88 -9.71 10.23
N ALA A 134 -10.56 -9.48 10.36
CA ALA A 134 -10.01 -8.43 11.22
C ALA A 134 -10.37 -7.02 10.72
N ILE A 135 -10.46 -6.80 9.40
CA ILE A 135 -10.80 -5.51 8.80
C ILE A 135 -12.29 -5.14 8.97
N ARG A 136 -13.16 -6.13 9.15
CA ARG A 136 -14.61 -5.90 9.30
C ARG A 136 -14.94 -5.10 10.56
N PRO A 137 -16.11 -4.43 10.60
CA PRO A 137 -16.58 -3.78 11.80
C PRO A 137 -16.52 -4.70 13.02
N HIS A 138 -15.95 -4.18 14.11
CA HIS A 138 -15.79 -4.95 15.34
C HIS A 138 -17.14 -5.50 15.83
N ARG A 139 -17.17 -6.79 16.15
CA ARG A 139 -18.39 -7.42 16.67
C ARG A 139 -18.49 -7.20 18.18
N PRO A 140 -19.57 -6.57 18.66
CA PRO A 140 -19.74 -6.34 20.09
C PRO A 140 -19.96 -7.68 20.82
N TYR A 141 -19.64 -7.73 22.10
CA TYR A 141 -19.72 -8.93 22.93
C TYR A 141 -21.09 -9.64 22.84
N GLU A 142 -22.18 -8.88 22.74
CA GLU A 142 -23.56 -9.37 22.64
C GLU A 142 -23.83 -10.18 21.37
N ALA A 143 -22.95 -10.12 20.36
CA ALA A 143 -23.06 -10.92 19.15
C ALA A 143 -22.61 -12.38 19.34
N PHE A 144 -22.05 -12.74 20.50
CA PHE A 144 -21.49 -14.06 20.78
C PHE A 144 -22.33 -14.81 21.84
N ALA A 145 -22.43 -16.13 21.70
CA ALA A 145 -23.23 -16.93 22.63
C ALA A 145 -22.50 -17.16 23.97
N THR A 146 -21.16 -17.11 23.95
CA THR A 146 -20.33 -17.33 25.14
C THR A 146 -19.14 -16.37 25.21
N VAL A 147 -18.62 -16.16 26.43
CA VAL A 147 -17.38 -15.40 26.67
C VAL A 147 -16.19 -16.02 25.93
N GLN A 148 -16.13 -17.36 25.88
CA GLN A 148 -15.06 -18.09 25.22
C GLN A 148 -15.01 -17.81 23.71
N GLU A 149 -16.18 -17.76 23.05
CA GLU A 149 -16.27 -17.42 21.62
C GLU A 149 -15.80 -15.97 21.36
N TYR A 150 -16.19 -15.02 22.20
CA TYR A 150 -15.72 -13.63 22.10
C TYR A 150 -14.21 -13.53 22.30
N LEU A 151 -13.66 -14.16 23.34
CA LEU A 151 -12.21 -14.16 23.59
C LEU A 151 -11.44 -14.83 22.44
N GLN A 152 -11.98 -15.88 21.85
CA GLN A 152 -11.38 -16.51 20.68
C GLN A 152 -11.36 -15.57 19.46
N TYR A 153 -12.43 -14.80 19.25
CA TYR A 153 -12.50 -13.76 18.22
C TYR A 153 -11.46 -12.65 18.45
N GLU A 154 -11.37 -12.10 19.66
CA GLU A 154 -10.35 -11.09 20.03
C GLU A 154 -8.92 -11.60 19.83
N ASN A 155 -8.67 -12.84 20.25
CA ASN A 155 -7.37 -13.47 20.08
C ASN A 155 -7.03 -13.64 18.60
N GLN A 156 -7.98 -14.09 17.78
CA GLN A 156 -7.77 -14.23 16.33
C GLN A 156 -7.39 -12.91 15.66
N SER A 157 -8.05 -11.81 16.02
CA SER A 157 -7.71 -10.47 15.51
C SER A 157 -6.28 -10.08 15.90
N THR A 158 -5.92 -10.24 17.18
CA THR A 158 -4.57 -9.94 17.69
C THR A 158 -3.49 -10.80 17.02
N GLU A 159 -3.75 -12.09 16.89
CA GLU A 159 -2.86 -13.03 16.22
C GLU A 159 -2.67 -12.69 14.74
N THR A 160 -3.73 -12.21 14.08
CA THR A 160 -3.65 -11.82 12.65
C THR A 160 -2.74 -10.62 12.46
N VAL A 161 -2.81 -9.63 13.34
CA VAL A 161 -1.87 -8.49 13.31
C VAL A 161 -0.45 -8.99 13.52
N SER A 162 -0.24 -9.91 14.47
CA SER A 162 1.08 -10.51 14.72
C SER A 162 1.60 -11.30 13.52
N ASP A 163 0.75 -12.08 12.83
CA ASP A 163 1.12 -12.80 11.61
C ASP A 163 1.58 -11.83 10.51
N ILE A 164 0.92 -10.67 10.37
CA ILE A 164 1.29 -9.64 9.39
C ILE A 164 2.65 -9.01 9.73
N GLU A 165 2.90 -8.70 11.00
CA GLU A 165 4.19 -8.16 11.45
C GLU A 165 5.34 -9.15 11.23
N GLU A 166 5.11 -10.45 11.46
CA GLU A 166 6.07 -11.51 11.13
C GLU A 166 6.27 -11.63 9.61
N LEU A 167 5.20 -11.55 8.84
CA LEU A 167 5.27 -11.67 7.38
C LEU A 167 6.04 -10.51 6.72
N ARG A 168 6.07 -9.32 7.35
CA ARG A 168 6.85 -8.15 6.90
C ARG A 168 8.34 -8.44 6.70
N TRP A 169 8.89 -9.44 7.39
CA TRP A 169 10.28 -9.86 7.22
C TRP A 169 10.52 -10.69 5.95
N PHE A 170 9.48 -11.25 5.33
CA PHE A 170 9.59 -12.23 4.25
C PHE A 170 8.91 -11.80 2.95
N VAL A 171 8.00 -10.84 3.02
CA VAL A 171 7.23 -10.30 1.91
C VAL A 171 7.54 -8.82 1.75
N GLU A 172 7.75 -8.39 0.50
CA GLU A 172 7.96 -6.98 0.21
C GLU A 172 6.73 -6.15 0.61
N GLU A 173 6.99 -4.96 1.15
CA GLU A 173 6.00 -4.16 1.87
C GLU A 173 4.77 -3.78 1.05
N ARG A 174 4.93 -3.37 -0.21
CA ARG A 174 3.79 -3.06 -1.06
C ARG A 174 2.98 -4.28 -1.46
N ASN A 175 3.60 -5.46 -1.58
CA ASN A 175 2.87 -6.71 -1.70
C ASN A 175 2.10 -7.03 -0.41
N LEU A 176 2.68 -6.79 0.76
CA LEU A 176 2.00 -6.99 2.05
C LEU A 176 0.79 -6.05 2.20
N ILE A 177 0.98 -4.76 1.92
CA ILE A 177 -0.09 -3.75 1.87
C ILE A 177 -1.17 -4.19 0.87
N ARG A 178 -0.77 -4.70 -0.31
CA ARG A 178 -1.72 -5.22 -1.32
C ARG A 178 -2.57 -6.37 -0.78
N LEU A 179 -1.97 -7.33 -0.07
CA LEU A 179 -2.69 -8.47 0.52
C LEU A 179 -3.75 -8.00 1.50
N ILE A 180 -3.41 -7.03 2.37
CA ILE A 180 -4.32 -6.45 3.36
C ILE A 180 -5.51 -5.79 2.67
N ILE A 181 -5.25 -4.89 1.72
CA ILE A 181 -6.32 -4.10 1.09
C ILE A 181 -7.18 -4.95 0.14
N ASP A 182 -6.66 -6.04 -0.42
CA ASP A 182 -7.44 -6.97 -1.22
C ASP A 182 -8.55 -7.67 -0.41
N GLN A 183 -8.42 -7.75 0.92
CA GLN A 183 -9.46 -8.32 1.78
C GLN A 183 -10.53 -7.29 2.19
N ALA A 184 -10.28 -6.00 1.95
CA ALA A 184 -11.19 -4.94 2.32
C ALA A 184 -12.24 -4.66 1.21
N PRO A 185 -13.53 -4.48 1.57
CA PRO A 185 -14.52 -3.88 0.67
C PRO A 185 -14.02 -2.59 0.01
N ASP A 186 -14.48 -2.30 -1.20
CA ASP A 186 -13.99 -1.18 -2.02
C ASP A 186 -14.04 0.19 -1.33
N ASP A 187 -15.08 0.42 -0.54
CA ASP A 187 -15.39 1.66 0.16
C ASP A 187 -14.77 1.74 1.57
N THR A 188 -14.13 0.67 2.04
CA THR A 188 -13.43 0.66 3.33
C THR A 188 -12.38 1.76 3.36
N ARG A 189 -12.42 2.58 4.42
CA ARG A 189 -11.41 3.61 4.68
C ARG A 189 -10.08 2.92 5.00
N VAL A 190 -9.05 3.32 4.28
CA VAL A 190 -7.66 2.87 4.48
C VAL A 190 -6.76 4.08 4.61
N GLY A 191 -5.81 4.07 5.54
CA GLY A 191 -4.94 5.22 5.74
C GLY A 191 -3.66 4.97 6.50
N LEU A 192 -2.72 5.91 6.36
CA LEU A 192 -1.55 6.05 7.21
C LEU A 192 -1.90 6.97 8.37
N ASN A 193 -1.96 6.43 9.59
CA ASN A 193 -2.17 7.22 10.79
C ASN A 193 -0.82 7.72 11.33
N LEU A 194 -0.72 9.04 11.56
CA LEU A 194 0.47 9.71 12.08
C LEU A 194 0.21 10.39 13.43
N GLY A 195 -0.93 10.11 14.07
CA GLY A 195 -1.42 10.84 15.24
C GLY A 195 -0.49 10.78 16.45
N GLU A 196 0.19 9.65 16.68
CA GLU A 196 1.14 9.58 17.80
C GLU A 196 2.44 10.33 17.50
N LEU A 197 2.75 10.63 16.23
CA LEU A 197 3.97 11.33 15.82
C LEU A 197 3.85 12.86 15.86
N THR A 198 2.67 13.39 16.17
CA THR A 198 2.44 14.84 16.29
C THR A 198 2.51 15.32 17.75
N GLY A 199 2.81 14.43 18.70
CA GLY A 199 2.74 14.65 20.15
C GLY A 199 4.04 15.07 20.85
N CYS A 200 4.23 14.57 22.08
CA CYS A 200 5.17 15.14 23.08
C CYS A 200 6.66 14.85 22.85
N CYS A 201 7.02 13.71 22.24
CA CYS A 201 8.42 13.26 22.15
C CYS A 201 8.93 13.04 20.73
N VAL A 202 8.02 12.97 19.74
CA VAL A 202 8.30 13.00 18.31
C VAL A 202 7.45 14.13 17.75
N HIS A 203 8.06 15.07 17.03
CA HIS A 203 7.36 16.24 16.51
C HIS A 203 7.46 16.26 14.99
N LEU A 204 6.46 15.66 14.36
CA LEU A 204 6.24 15.78 12.93
C LEU A 204 5.53 17.10 12.63
N ASP A 205 6.14 17.92 11.76
CA ASP A 205 5.59 19.22 11.35
C ASP A 205 4.30 19.02 10.55
N THR A 206 3.17 19.35 11.17
CA THR A 206 1.82 19.18 10.62
C THR A 206 1.51 20.17 9.49
N THR A 207 2.40 21.11 9.18
CA THR A 207 2.27 22.04 8.05
C THR A 207 2.98 21.54 6.80
N GLN A 208 3.95 20.63 6.93
CA GLN A 208 4.74 20.15 5.80
C GLN A 208 4.04 18.99 5.06
N PRO A 209 4.05 18.95 3.72
CA PRO A 209 3.60 17.80 2.95
C PRO A 209 4.53 16.60 3.18
N ILE A 210 3.99 15.38 3.22
CA ILE A 210 4.75 14.16 3.48
C ILE A 210 4.68 13.21 2.29
N ALA A 211 3.48 12.93 1.79
CA ALA A 211 3.26 11.96 0.74
C ALA A 211 3.91 12.40 -0.59
N GLY A 212 3.77 13.67 -0.94
CA GLY A 212 4.37 14.26 -2.14
C GLY A 212 5.90 14.13 -2.17
N PRO A 213 6.64 14.75 -1.22
CA PRO A 213 8.10 14.67 -1.17
C PRO A 213 8.63 13.24 -1.02
N THR A 214 7.94 12.37 -0.28
CA THR A 214 8.36 10.97 -0.14
C THR A 214 8.26 10.24 -1.47
N ARG A 215 7.15 10.41 -2.19
CA ARG A 215 7.01 9.88 -3.54
C ARG A 215 8.04 10.45 -4.52
N GLU A 216 8.36 11.74 -4.45
CA GLU A 216 9.42 12.34 -5.28
C GLU A 216 10.81 11.73 -5.00
N ARG A 217 11.13 11.47 -3.73
CA ARG A 217 12.37 10.79 -3.33
C ARG A 217 12.41 9.35 -3.87
N GLN A 218 11.30 8.63 -3.81
CA GLN A 218 11.19 7.29 -4.41
C GLN A 218 11.36 7.32 -5.94
N LEU A 219 10.68 8.25 -6.61
CA LEU A 219 10.79 8.45 -8.05
C LEU A 219 12.22 8.79 -8.49
N ALA A 220 12.97 9.51 -7.66
CA ALA A 220 14.37 9.82 -7.89
C ALA A 220 15.31 8.61 -7.62
N ALA A 221 14.84 7.57 -6.92
CA ALA A 221 15.62 6.44 -6.44
C ALA A 221 15.58 5.17 -7.32
N LEU A 222 15.22 5.27 -8.63
CA LEU A 222 15.44 4.25 -9.69
C LEU A 222 14.34 3.14 -9.82
N PRO A 223 14.34 2.25 -10.86
CA PRO A 223 13.21 2.02 -11.81
C PRO A 223 11.91 1.35 -11.35
N ASP A 224 11.85 0.65 -10.21
CA ASP A 224 10.68 -0.18 -9.87
C ASP A 224 9.43 0.65 -9.53
N ASP A 225 9.63 1.86 -9.01
CA ASP A 225 8.57 2.79 -8.61
C ASP A 225 8.31 3.89 -9.65
N ALA A 226 8.84 3.70 -10.86
CA ALA A 226 8.62 4.61 -11.95
C ALA A 226 7.13 4.72 -12.29
N PRO A 227 6.64 5.93 -12.61
CA PRO A 227 5.26 6.13 -12.99
C PRO A 227 5.01 5.40 -14.30
N LEU A 228 3.80 4.88 -14.48
CA LEU A 228 3.40 4.25 -15.72
C LEU A 228 3.49 5.29 -16.84
N ILE A 229 4.36 5.05 -17.82
CA ILE A 229 4.50 5.93 -18.98
C ILE A 229 3.40 5.59 -19.97
N VAL A 230 2.57 6.57 -20.34
CA VAL A 230 1.55 6.40 -21.37
C VAL A 230 2.03 7.09 -22.65
N LEU A 231 2.22 6.28 -23.69
CA LEU A 231 2.55 6.71 -25.03
C LEU A 231 1.24 6.87 -25.83
N THR A 232 1.07 8.00 -26.48
CA THR A 232 -0.12 8.31 -27.30
C THR A 232 0.30 8.70 -28.70
N GLU A 233 -0.61 8.69 -29.68
CA GLU A 233 -0.25 9.08 -31.05
C GLU A 233 0.17 10.55 -31.15
N GLY A 234 -0.52 11.46 -30.45
CA GLY A 234 -0.23 12.88 -30.54
C GLY A 234 -0.33 13.64 -29.21
N SER A 235 0.14 14.89 -29.26
CA SER A 235 0.07 15.84 -28.14
C SER A 235 -1.35 16.20 -27.73
N THR A 236 -2.30 16.07 -28.65
CA THR A 236 -3.72 16.32 -28.35
C THR A 236 -4.25 15.22 -27.42
N ASP A 237 -3.94 13.96 -27.72
CA ASP A 237 -4.38 12.80 -26.94
C ASP A 237 -3.75 12.82 -25.56
N SER A 238 -2.43 13.05 -25.47
CA SER A 238 -1.74 13.14 -24.18
C SER A 238 -2.32 14.23 -23.30
N ARG A 239 -2.59 15.42 -23.86
CA ARG A 239 -3.19 16.53 -23.13
C ARG A 239 -4.61 16.20 -22.68
N LEU A 240 -5.47 15.74 -23.58
CA LEU A 240 -6.86 15.44 -23.26
C LEU A 240 -6.98 14.30 -22.24
N LEU A 241 -6.17 13.25 -22.35
CA LEU A 241 -6.16 12.15 -21.41
C LEU A 241 -5.60 12.56 -20.04
N THR A 242 -4.60 13.45 -20.01
CA THR A 242 -4.09 14.01 -18.74
C THR A 242 -5.19 14.80 -18.02
N GLU A 243 -5.86 15.72 -18.72
CA GLU A 243 -6.98 16.50 -18.17
C GLU A 243 -8.16 15.61 -17.76
N ALA A 244 -8.53 14.65 -18.62
CA ALA A 244 -9.59 13.71 -18.32
C ALA A 244 -9.25 12.82 -17.11
N MET A 245 -7.99 12.41 -16.94
CA MET A 245 -7.54 11.67 -15.76
C MET A 245 -7.65 12.53 -14.51
N HIS A 246 -7.25 13.80 -14.55
CA HIS A 246 -7.41 14.70 -13.40
C HIS A 246 -8.87 14.89 -12.97
N ILE A 247 -9.83 14.67 -13.88
CA ILE A 247 -11.27 14.74 -13.58
C ILE A 247 -11.81 13.38 -13.15
N THR A 248 -11.53 12.32 -13.91
CA THR A 248 -12.17 11.00 -13.75
C THR A 248 -11.45 10.11 -12.75
N HIS A 249 -10.13 10.23 -12.63
CA HIS A 249 -9.27 9.43 -11.77
C HIS A 249 -8.19 10.30 -11.11
N PRO A 250 -8.57 11.37 -10.38
CA PRO A 250 -7.61 12.32 -9.77
C PRO A 250 -6.61 11.63 -8.85
N HIS A 251 -7.00 10.51 -8.22
CA HIS A 251 -6.15 9.71 -7.34
C HIS A 251 -5.00 8.99 -8.05
N LEU A 252 -4.98 8.96 -9.38
CA LEU A 252 -3.87 8.44 -10.20
C LEU A 252 -2.85 9.55 -10.58
N ALA A 253 -3.13 10.81 -10.25
CA ALA A 253 -2.23 11.92 -10.51
C ALA A 253 -0.87 11.70 -9.82
N GLY A 254 0.21 11.72 -10.61
CA GLY A 254 1.57 11.44 -10.16
C GLY A 254 1.98 9.96 -10.21
N PHE A 255 1.07 9.03 -10.50
CA PHE A 255 1.39 7.61 -10.74
C PHE A 255 1.37 7.23 -12.23
N VAL A 256 0.71 8.03 -13.05
CA VAL A 256 0.65 7.89 -14.51
C VAL A 256 1.24 9.13 -15.15
N ARG A 257 2.16 8.95 -16.09
CA ARG A 257 2.81 10.04 -16.83
C ARG A 257 2.57 9.87 -18.32
N PHE A 258 1.80 10.78 -18.91
CA PHE A 258 1.68 10.87 -20.36
C PHE A 258 2.94 11.52 -20.94
N ILE A 259 3.47 10.99 -22.05
CA ILE A 259 4.58 11.65 -22.74
C ILE A 259 4.11 13.01 -23.28
N ASP A 260 4.91 14.03 -22.97
CA ASP A 260 4.75 15.36 -23.49
C ASP A 260 5.59 15.54 -24.77
N TYR A 261 4.91 15.74 -25.88
CA TYR A 261 5.53 15.95 -27.19
C TYR A 261 5.93 17.42 -27.45
N THR A 262 5.59 18.36 -26.56
CA THR A 262 5.76 19.80 -26.77
C THR A 262 7.22 20.23 -26.99
N GLY A 263 8.20 19.45 -26.51
CA GLY A 263 9.64 19.69 -26.73
C GLY A 263 10.21 19.20 -28.06
N THR A 264 9.45 18.42 -28.84
CA THR A 264 9.91 17.83 -30.09
C THR A 264 8.98 18.21 -31.24
N LYS A 265 9.50 18.59 -32.41
CA LYS A 265 8.70 18.75 -33.64
C LYS A 265 8.18 17.41 -34.19
N ALA A 266 7.92 16.42 -33.33
CA ALA A 266 7.39 15.14 -33.70
C ALA A 266 5.93 15.35 -34.14
N ARG A 267 5.67 15.14 -35.44
CA ARG A 267 4.30 14.93 -35.90
C ARG A 267 3.83 13.61 -35.31
N GLY A 268 2.76 13.66 -34.53
CA GLY A 268 2.12 12.46 -34.01
C GLY A 268 1.61 11.57 -35.13
N SER A 269 1.86 10.26 -35.04
CA SER A 269 1.27 9.23 -35.89
C SER A 269 1.41 7.86 -35.22
N ALA A 270 0.49 6.94 -35.54
CA ALA A 270 0.58 5.54 -35.14
C ALA A 270 1.96 4.90 -35.47
N GLY A 271 2.55 5.22 -36.63
CA GLY A 271 3.89 4.73 -37.01
C GLY A 271 5.03 5.26 -36.12
N MET A 272 4.95 6.53 -35.68
CA MET A 272 5.89 7.09 -34.70
C MET A 272 5.72 6.44 -33.33
N LEU A 273 4.48 6.18 -32.91
CA LEU A 273 4.17 5.47 -31.68
C LEU A 273 4.80 4.06 -31.67
N ALA A 274 4.62 3.28 -32.74
CA ALA A 274 5.22 1.96 -32.88
C ALA A 274 6.76 2.00 -32.85
N THR A 275 7.37 3.00 -33.49
CA THR A 275 8.83 3.20 -33.45
C THR A 275 9.31 3.49 -32.02
N MET A 276 8.58 4.32 -31.28
CA MET A 276 8.93 4.69 -29.91
C MET A 276 8.76 3.50 -28.96
N VAL A 277 7.71 2.69 -29.11
CA VAL A 277 7.53 1.42 -28.40
C VAL A 277 8.73 0.49 -28.65
N ASN A 278 9.10 0.28 -29.91
CA ASN A 278 10.25 -0.57 -30.25
C ASN A 278 11.56 -0.01 -29.70
N ALA A 279 11.75 1.30 -29.70
CA ALA A 279 12.92 1.94 -29.10
C ALA A 279 12.98 1.72 -27.59
N PHE A 280 11.85 1.80 -26.89
CA PHE A 280 11.77 1.56 -25.44
C PHE A 280 12.09 0.10 -25.11
N ILE A 281 11.56 -0.84 -25.91
CA ILE A 281 11.86 -2.28 -25.79
C ILE A 281 13.35 -2.54 -26.06
N ALA A 282 13.89 -2.04 -27.18
CA ALA A 282 15.27 -2.28 -27.59
C ALA A 282 16.30 -1.64 -26.66
N ALA A 283 15.98 -0.48 -26.08
CA ALA A 283 16.81 0.18 -25.08
C ALA A 283 16.73 -0.47 -23.68
N GLY A 284 15.87 -1.47 -23.50
CA GLY A 284 15.67 -2.13 -22.21
C GLY A 284 15.18 -1.16 -21.13
N VAL A 285 14.29 -0.22 -21.51
CA VAL A 285 13.71 0.73 -20.56
C VAL A 285 13.01 -0.05 -19.45
N ALA A 286 13.52 0.06 -18.23
CA ALA A 286 13.00 -0.64 -17.07
C ALA A 286 11.64 -0.10 -16.60
N ASN A 287 11.31 1.16 -16.95
CA ASN A 287 10.02 1.77 -16.64
C ASN A 287 8.89 1.03 -17.36
N ARG A 288 7.79 0.82 -16.65
CA ARG A 288 6.57 0.26 -17.22
C ARG A 288 5.91 1.31 -18.12
N PHE A 289 5.49 0.89 -19.31
CA PHE A 289 4.82 1.77 -20.25
C PHE A 289 3.65 1.06 -20.94
N VAL A 290 2.67 1.84 -21.38
CA VAL A 290 1.54 1.41 -22.20
C VAL A 290 1.43 2.33 -23.41
N ALA A 291 1.13 1.78 -24.57
CA ALA A 291 0.86 2.54 -25.79
C ALA A 291 -0.64 2.51 -26.09
N ILE A 292 -1.20 3.68 -26.40
CA ILE A 292 -2.60 3.88 -26.76
C ILE A 292 -2.63 4.52 -28.15
N ALA A 293 -3.39 3.90 -29.06
CA ALA A 293 -3.59 4.35 -30.43
C ALA A 293 -5.08 4.47 -30.74
N ASP A 294 -5.41 5.24 -31.77
CA ASP A 294 -6.75 5.29 -32.32
C ASP A 294 -7.10 3.93 -32.93
N ASN A 295 -8.36 3.53 -32.78
CA ASN A 295 -8.87 2.28 -33.34
C ASN A 295 -9.23 2.44 -34.82
N ASP A 296 -8.28 2.92 -35.62
CA ASP A 296 -8.40 3.13 -37.06
C ASP A 296 -7.42 2.24 -37.84
N ALA A 297 -7.42 2.38 -39.17
CA ALA A 297 -6.53 1.58 -40.02
C ALA A 297 -5.04 1.82 -39.71
N GLY A 298 -4.67 3.05 -39.34
CA GLY A 298 -3.29 3.41 -39.02
C GLY A 298 -2.82 2.81 -37.69
N GLY A 299 -3.68 2.86 -36.67
CA GLY A 299 -3.41 2.24 -35.37
C GLY A 299 -3.25 0.72 -35.47
N HIS A 300 -4.15 0.05 -36.21
CA HIS A 300 -4.05 -1.39 -36.46
C HIS A 300 -2.79 -1.75 -37.27
N GLU A 301 -2.49 -1.03 -38.34
CA GLU A 301 -1.30 -1.32 -39.17
C GLU A 301 0.00 -1.13 -38.38
N ALA A 302 0.07 -0.13 -37.52
CA ALA A 302 1.28 0.20 -36.77
C ALA A 302 1.53 -0.71 -35.56
N LEU A 303 0.48 -1.17 -34.86
CA LEU A 303 0.59 -1.90 -33.59
C LEU A 303 0.22 -3.39 -33.65
N ALA A 304 -0.25 -3.92 -34.78
CA ALA A 304 -0.61 -5.33 -34.92
C ALA A 304 0.57 -6.29 -35.17
N ASN A 305 1.82 -5.80 -35.11
CA ASN A 305 3.03 -6.62 -35.29
C ASN A 305 3.64 -7.04 -33.96
#